data_AF-A0A452UGN3-F1
#
_entry.id   AF-A0A452UGN3-F1
#
_cell.length_a   1.000
_cell.length_b   1.000
_cell.length_c   1.000
_cell.angle_alpha   90.00
_cell.angle_beta   90.00
_cell.angle_gamma   90.00
#
_symmetry.space_group_name_H-M   'P 1'
#
loop_
_entity.id
_entity.type
_entity.pdbx_description
1 polymer ?
#
loop_
_entity_poly.entity_id
_entity_poly.type
_entity_poly.pdbx_seq_one_letter_code
_entity_poly.pdbx_strand_id
1 'polypeptide(L)'
;MKEDQVVLEDPGFQDEENVADIKKLKSVGICTIKGIQMTTRRALCNVKGLSEAKVDKIKEAANKLIEPGFLTAFEYSEKRKMVFHITTGSQEFDKLLGGGIESMAITEAFGVYSILLILFHFFNCFLVTAQLPGAGGYSGGKIIFIDTENTL
;
A
#
# COMPACT_ATOMS: atom_id res chain seq x y z
N MET A 1 0.36 13.50 9.71
CA MET A 1 -0.77 13.15 8.82
C MET A 1 -1.37 11.87 9.36
N LYS A 2 -2.70 11.77 9.42
CA LYS A 2 -3.38 10.55 9.84
C LYS A 2 -2.87 9.40 8.97
N GLU A 3 -2.14 8.47 9.58
CA GLU A 3 -1.66 7.22 8.97
C GLU A 3 -2.83 6.44 8.38
N ASP A 4 -2.59 5.35 7.64
CA ASP A 4 -3.67 4.51 7.09
C ASP A 4 -4.63 4.08 8.22
N GLN A 5 -5.66 4.90 8.46
CA GLN A 5 -6.56 4.76 9.57
C GLN A 5 -7.26 3.43 9.38
N VAL A 6 -6.97 2.52 10.29
CA VAL A 6 -7.68 1.26 10.39
C VAL A 6 -9.12 1.64 10.74
N VAL A 7 -10.09 0.94 10.13
CA VAL A 7 -11.54 1.21 10.25
C VAL A 7 -12.05 1.30 11.71
N LEU A 8 -11.22 0.98 12.72
CA LEU A 8 -11.54 0.95 14.14
C LEU A 8 -11.21 2.24 14.93
N GLU A 9 -10.40 3.17 14.40
CA GLU A 9 -9.81 4.24 15.23
C GLU A 9 -10.48 5.62 15.11
N ASP A 10 -11.49 5.81 14.24
CA ASP A 10 -12.21 7.09 14.19
C ASP A 10 -13.58 7.02 14.91
N PRO A 11 -13.88 8.00 15.79
CA PRO A 11 -15.15 8.07 16.53
C PRO A 11 -16.37 8.25 15.62
N GLY A 12 -16.19 8.61 14.35
CA GLY A 12 -17.28 8.76 13.37
C GLY A 12 -17.86 7.44 12.85
N PHE A 13 -17.26 6.29 13.15
CA PHE A 13 -17.77 4.96 12.77
C PHE A 13 -18.39 4.18 13.95
N GLN A 14 -18.35 4.73 15.17
CA GLN A 14 -18.76 4.10 16.44
C GLN A 14 -20.26 4.21 16.77
N ASP A 15 -21.13 4.54 15.82
CA ASP A 15 -22.56 4.30 16.01
C ASP A 15 -22.82 2.78 16.12
N GLU A 16 -23.57 2.36 17.14
CA GLU A 16 -23.76 0.96 17.58
C GLU A 16 -24.26 -0.02 16.49
N GLU A 17 -24.70 0.46 15.32
CA GLU A 17 -25.08 -0.38 14.16
C GLU A 17 -23.88 -0.94 13.35
N ASN A 18 -22.64 -0.44 13.53
CA ASN A 18 -21.56 -0.62 12.53
C ASN A 18 -20.57 -1.77 12.78
N VAL A 19 -20.44 -2.31 14.00
CA VAL A 19 -19.38 -3.30 14.32
C VAL A 19 -19.53 -4.61 13.54
N ALA A 20 -20.76 -5.04 13.30
CA ALA A 20 -21.05 -6.25 12.55
C ALA A 20 -20.68 -6.10 11.05
N ASP A 21 -20.91 -4.92 10.49
CA ASP A 21 -20.62 -4.65 9.08
C ASP A 21 -19.10 -4.45 8.86
N ILE A 22 -18.37 -3.88 9.83
CA ILE A 22 -16.91 -3.84 9.83
C ILE A 22 -16.31 -5.25 9.77
N LYS A 23 -16.83 -6.20 10.55
CA LYS A 23 -16.35 -7.60 10.51
C LYS A 23 -16.56 -8.24 9.14
N LYS A 24 -17.67 -7.94 8.46
CA LYS A 24 -17.93 -8.42 7.09
C LYS A 24 -16.95 -7.82 6.09
N LEU A 25 -16.66 -6.52 6.17
CA LEU A 25 -15.66 -5.89 5.31
C LEU A 25 -14.27 -6.52 5.49
N LYS A 26 -13.86 -6.76 6.74
CA LYS A 26 -12.59 -7.45 7.06
C LYS A 26 -12.56 -8.89 6.53
N SER A 27 -13.69 -9.60 6.53
CA SER A 27 -13.76 -10.97 6.00
C SER A 27 -13.50 -11.06 4.48
N VAL A 28 -13.69 -9.95 3.76
CA VAL A 28 -13.42 -9.83 2.33
C VAL A 28 -12.04 -9.18 2.07
N GLY A 29 -11.27 -8.90 3.13
CA GLY A 29 -9.93 -8.33 3.05
C GLY A 29 -9.88 -6.79 3.03
N ILE A 30 -11.02 -6.11 3.24
CA ILE A 30 -11.06 -4.64 3.28
C ILE A 30 -10.83 -4.18 4.72
N CYS A 31 -9.62 -3.73 5.01
CA CYS A 31 -9.18 -3.36 6.36
C CYS A 31 -8.86 -1.87 6.55
N THR A 32 -8.84 -1.08 5.48
CA THR A 32 -8.46 0.34 5.49
C THR A 32 -9.54 1.21 4.85
N ILE A 33 -9.64 2.48 5.28
CA ILE A 33 -10.60 3.44 4.69
C ILE A 33 -10.29 3.67 3.20
N LYS A 34 -9.01 3.78 2.83
CA LYS A 34 -8.59 3.89 1.43
C LYS A 34 -8.99 2.64 0.62
N GLY A 35 -8.96 1.45 1.22
CA GLY A 35 -9.47 0.23 0.61
C GLY A 35 -10.98 0.31 0.27
N ILE A 36 -11.79 0.91 1.14
CA ILE A 36 -13.22 1.16 0.89
C ILE A 36 -13.40 2.16 -0.28
N GLN A 37 -12.58 3.21 -0.33
CA GLN A 37 -12.63 4.21 -1.40
C GLN A 37 -12.29 3.59 -2.78
N MET A 38 -11.25 2.77 -2.83
CA MET A 38 -10.80 2.08 -4.05
C MET A 38 -11.75 0.97 -4.50
N THR A 39 -12.54 0.41 -3.59
CA THR A 39 -13.50 -0.65 -3.92
C THR A 39 -14.77 -0.07 -4.57
N THR A 40 -15.19 -0.68 -5.67
CA THR A 40 -16.40 -0.27 -6.39
C THR A 40 -17.67 -0.58 -5.58
N ARG A 41 -18.74 0.21 -5.76
CA ARG A 41 -20.05 -0.06 -5.12
C ARG A 41 -20.53 -1.48 -5.41
N ARG A 42 -20.40 -1.92 -6.67
CA ARG A 42 -20.76 -3.27 -7.11
C ARG A 42 -20.05 -4.37 -6.30
N ALA A 43 -18.74 -4.22 -6.06
CA ALA A 43 -17.99 -5.19 -5.28
C ALA A 43 -18.41 -5.20 -3.80
N LEU A 44 -18.75 -4.04 -3.24
CA LEU A 44 -19.26 -3.93 -1.86
C LEU A 44 -20.67 -4.54 -1.72
N CYS A 45 -21.55 -4.38 -2.71
CA CYS A 45 -22.88 -4.99 -2.69
C CYS A 45 -22.85 -6.53 -2.80
N ASN A 46 -21.77 -7.09 -3.37
CA ASN A 46 -21.59 -8.55 -3.43
C ASN A 46 -21.21 -9.16 -2.06
N VAL A 47 -20.90 -8.34 -1.06
CA VAL A 47 -20.60 -8.82 0.30
C VAL A 47 -21.88 -9.25 0.97
N LYS A 48 -21.94 -10.54 1.36
CA LYS A 48 -23.13 -11.12 2.01
C LYS A 48 -23.51 -10.33 3.27
N GLY A 49 -24.75 -9.85 3.30
CA GLY A 49 -25.30 -9.13 4.45
C GLY A 49 -25.01 -7.63 4.48
N LEU A 50 -24.52 -7.04 3.38
CA LEU A 50 -24.54 -5.59 3.13
C LEU A 50 -25.66 -5.28 2.13
N SER A 51 -26.56 -4.37 2.48
CA SER A 51 -27.56 -3.82 1.56
C SER A 51 -27.01 -2.59 0.83
N GLU A 52 -27.59 -2.23 -0.30
CA GLU A 52 -27.17 -1.03 -1.07
C GLU A 52 -27.21 0.24 -0.19
N ALA A 53 -28.27 0.42 0.60
CA ALA A 53 -28.40 1.54 1.53
C ALA A 53 -27.26 1.60 2.57
N LYS A 54 -26.75 0.44 3.02
CA LYS A 54 -25.61 0.37 3.94
C LYS A 54 -24.31 0.70 3.24
N VAL A 55 -24.11 0.18 2.02
CA VAL A 55 -22.92 0.48 1.20
C VAL A 55 -22.82 1.98 0.95
N ASP A 56 -23.93 2.65 0.67
CA ASP A 56 -23.96 4.10 0.45
C ASP A 56 -23.55 4.89 1.70
N LYS A 57 -24.11 4.53 2.87
CA LYS A 57 -23.70 5.11 4.16
C LYS A 57 -22.20 4.92 4.42
N ILE A 58 -21.67 3.73 4.16
CA ILE A 58 -20.24 3.41 4.34
C ILE A 58 -19.36 4.26 3.43
N LYS A 59 -19.72 4.40 2.14
CA LYS A 59 -18.95 5.22 1.20
C LYS A 59 -19.04 6.72 1.53
N GLU A 60 -20.20 7.19 1.99
CA GLU A 60 -20.37 8.57 2.43
C GLU A 60 -19.52 8.86 3.67
N ALA A 61 -19.51 7.96 4.66
CA ALA A 61 -18.65 8.07 5.84
C ALA A 61 -17.16 8.06 5.47
N ALA A 62 -16.74 7.18 4.55
CA ALA A 62 -15.36 7.14 4.07
C ALA A 62 -14.94 8.45 3.36
N ASN A 63 -15.84 9.06 2.58
CA ASN A 63 -15.58 10.34 1.90
C ASN A 63 -15.50 11.54 2.87
N LYS A 64 -16.10 11.45 4.07
CA LYS A 64 -15.94 12.48 5.11
C LYS A 64 -14.57 12.42 5.78
N LEU A 65 -13.94 11.24 5.78
CA LEU A 65 -12.61 11.02 6.39
C LEU A 65 -11.47 11.29 5.40
N ILE A 66 -11.65 10.89 4.15
CA ILE A 66 -10.70 11.15 3.07
C ILE A 66 -11.34 12.21 2.16
N GLU A 67 -10.86 13.44 2.23
CA GLU A 67 -11.32 14.54 1.39
C GLU A 67 -11.08 14.21 -0.10
N PRO A 68 -12.13 13.86 -0.86
CA PRO A 68 -11.99 13.54 -2.27
C PRO A 68 -12.13 14.86 -3.04
N GLY A 69 -11.02 15.38 -3.53
CA GLY A 69 -10.99 16.67 -4.22
C GLY A 69 -9.84 16.80 -5.21
N PHE A 70 -9.85 17.91 -5.95
CA PHE A 70 -8.71 18.31 -6.77
C PHE A 70 -7.65 18.91 -5.87
N LEU A 71 -6.41 18.49 -6.07
CA LEU A 71 -5.23 19.06 -5.42
C LEU A 71 -4.43 19.85 -6.45
N THR A 72 -3.84 20.96 -6.02
CA THR A 72 -2.89 21.68 -6.85
C THR A 72 -1.60 20.86 -7.02
N ALA A 73 -0.85 21.14 -8.09
CA ALA A 73 0.44 20.47 -8.31
C ALA A 73 1.43 20.68 -7.16
N PHE A 74 1.37 21.84 -6.49
CA PHE A 74 2.20 22.17 -5.35
C PHE A 74 1.85 21.31 -4.13
N GLU A 75 0.57 21.22 -3.76
CA GLU A 75 0.11 20.37 -2.66
C GLU A 75 0.42 18.88 -2.92
N TYR A 76 0.26 18.44 -4.16
CA TYR A 76 0.61 17.07 -4.54
C TYR A 76 2.12 16.80 -4.47
N SER A 77 2.96 17.78 -4.82
CA SER A 77 4.41 17.70 -4.67
C SER A 77 4.83 17.54 -3.21
N GLU A 78 4.21 18.29 -2.29
CA GLU A 78 4.44 18.12 -0.85
C GLU A 78 4.06 16.71 -0.38
N LYS A 79 2.93 16.18 -0.87
CA LYS A 79 2.51 14.80 -0.57
C LYS A 79 3.51 13.78 -1.08
N ARG A 80 4.07 13.95 -2.27
CA ARG A 80 5.10 13.05 -2.86
C ARG A 80 6.40 13.02 -2.06
N LYS A 81 6.67 13.95 -1.15
CA LYS A 81 7.85 13.88 -0.26
C LYS A 81 7.83 12.67 0.69
N MET A 82 6.67 12.04 0.88
CA MET A 82 6.54 10.80 1.65
C MET A 82 7.07 9.56 0.90
N VAL A 83 7.34 9.68 -0.40
CA VAL A 83 7.92 8.60 -1.21
C VAL A 83 9.36 8.40 -0.78
N PHE A 84 9.65 7.24 -0.22
CA PHE A 84 11.00 6.81 0.11
C PHE A 84 11.57 5.90 -0.98
N HIS A 85 12.90 5.77 -0.97
CA HIS A 85 13.65 4.90 -1.86
C HIS A 85 14.42 3.87 -1.04
N ILE A 86 14.46 2.63 -1.53
CA ILE A 86 15.22 1.55 -0.90
C ILE A 86 16.48 1.30 -1.73
N THR A 87 17.65 1.33 -1.07
CA THR A 87 18.94 1.04 -1.72
C THR A 87 19.00 -0.41 -2.20
N THR A 88 19.60 -0.57 -3.37
CA THR A 88 19.91 -1.88 -3.96
C THR A 88 21.19 -2.50 -3.41
N GLY A 89 21.95 -1.76 -2.58
CA GLY A 89 23.28 -2.15 -2.11
C GLY A 89 24.42 -1.76 -3.07
N SER A 90 24.09 -1.28 -4.28
CA SER A 90 25.07 -0.78 -5.25
C SER A 90 24.84 0.71 -5.54
N GLN A 91 25.85 1.54 -5.25
CA GLN A 91 25.76 3.00 -5.41
C GLN A 91 25.53 3.42 -6.88
N GLU A 92 26.19 2.75 -7.83
CA GLU A 92 26.04 3.10 -9.26
C GLU A 92 24.65 2.70 -9.79
N PHE A 93 24.10 1.60 -9.28
CA PHE A 93 22.76 1.16 -9.67
C PHE A 93 21.68 2.02 -9.02
N ASP A 94 21.86 2.41 -7.75
CA ASP A 94 20.97 3.37 -7.10
C ASP A 94 20.96 4.71 -7.84
N LYS A 95 22.12 5.18 -8.31
CA LYS A 95 22.23 6.39 -9.13
C LYS A 95 21.48 6.26 -10.46
N LEU A 96 21.57 5.10 -11.12
CA LEU A 96 20.81 4.83 -12.33
C LEU A 96 19.29 4.87 -12.09
N LEU A 97 18.84 4.37 -10.92
CA LEU A 97 17.43 4.37 -10.52
C LEU A 97 16.97 5.69 -9.87
N GLY A 98 17.85 6.69 -9.73
CA GLY A 98 17.50 7.99 -9.14
C GLY A 98 17.41 7.99 -7.61
N GLY A 99 18.06 7.05 -6.93
CA GLY A 99 18.12 6.93 -5.47
C GLY A 99 17.86 5.52 -4.94
N GLY A 100 17.48 4.58 -5.80
CA GLY A 100 17.11 3.20 -5.46
C GLY A 100 15.71 2.84 -5.95
N ILE A 101 15.12 1.79 -5.38
CA ILE A 101 13.76 1.35 -5.72
C ILE A 101 12.73 2.26 -5.06
N GLU A 102 11.85 2.88 -5.86
CA GLU A 102 10.84 3.87 -5.42
C GLU A 102 9.63 3.18 -4.76
N SER A 103 9.19 3.69 -3.61
CA SER A 103 7.92 3.28 -2.98
C SER A 103 6.69 3.80 -3.74
N MET A 104 5.54 3.14 -3.58
CA MET A 104 4.30 3.46 -4.32
C MET A 104 4.39 3.29 -5.84
N ALA A 105 5.42 2.58 -6.34
CA ALA A 105 5.60 2.20 -7.73
C ALA A 105 5.85 0.68 -7.86
N ILE A 106 5.66 0.15 -9.06
CA ILE A 106 6.04 -1.23 -9.40
C ILE A 106 7.31 -1.16 -10.25
N THR A 107 8.37 -1.83 -9.81
CA THR A 107 9.64 -1.95 -10.54
C THR A 107 9.80 -3.38 -11.05
N GLU A 108 9.97 -3.54 -12.35
CA GLU A 108 10.15 -4.83 -13.02
C GLU A 108 11.58 -4.98 -13.54
N ALA A 109 12.17 -6.17 -13.37
CA ALA A 109 13.46 -6.55 -13.94
C ALA A 109 13.34 -7.84 -14.74
N PHE A 110 13.88 -7.87 -15.96
CA PHE A 110 13.80 -9.01 -16.87
C PHE A 110 15.16 -9.32 -17.51
N GLY A 111 15.41 -10.58 -17.88
CA GLY A 111 16.66 -11.00 -18.51
C GLY A 111 16.69 -12.48 -18.91
N VAL A 112 17.75 -12.89 -19.62
CA VAL A 112 18.01 -14.31 -19.95
C VAL A 112 18.43 -15.10 -18.69
N TYR A 113 18.34 -16.43 -18.71
CA TYR A 113 18.55 -17.28 -17.52
C TYR A 113 19.79 -16.95 -16.68
N SER A 114 20.95 -16.74 -17.30
CA SER A 114 22.17 -16.37 -16.57
C SER A 114 22.09 -15.02 -15.85
N ILE A 115 21.30 -14.08 -16.38
CA ILE A 115 20.99 -12.80 -15.75
C ILE A 115 19.96 -12.98 -14.64
N LEU A 116 18.99 -13.90 -14.79
CA LEU A 116 18.00 -14.20 -13.76
C LEU A 116 18.64 -14.73 -12.46
N LEU A 117 19.72 -15.51 -12.55
CA LEU A 117 20.49 -15.93 -11.38
C LEU A 117 21.15 -14.74 -10.64
N ILE A 118 21.64 -13.75 -11.38
CA ILE A 118 22.22 -12.52 -10.82
C ILE A 118 21.12 -11.67 -10.19
N LEU A 119 19.95 -11.57 -10.84
CA LEU A 119 18.78 -10.89 -10.30
C LEU A 119 18.28 -11.55 -9.01
N PHE A 120 18.30 -12.88 -8.93
CA PHE A 120 17.97 -13.59 -7.70
C PHE A 120 18.92 -13.21 -6.55
N HIS A 121 20.23 -13.15 -6.80
CA HIS A 121 21.18 -12.69 -5.79
C HIS A 121 20.93 -11.23 -5.38
N PHE A 122 20.60 -10.38 -6.34
CA PHE A 122 20.17 -9.00 -6.09
C PHE A 122 18.94 -8.94 -5.18
N PHE A 123 17.89 -9.73 -5.45
CA PHE A 123 16.70 -9.78 -4.61
C PHE A 123 17.03 -10.24 -3.19
N ASN A 124 17.91 -11.22 -3.02
CA ASN A 124 18.36 -11.65 -1.70
C ASN A 124 19.10 -10.54 -0.93
N CYS A 125 19.95 -9.77 -1.60
CA CYS A 125 20.57 -8.58 -1.00
C CYS A 125 19.51 -7.54 -0.60
N PHE A 126 18.52 -7.33 -1.48
CA PHE A 126 17.41 -6.42 -1.25
C PHE A 126 16.57 -6.81 -0.03
N LEU A 127 16.37 -8.13 0.21
CA LEU A 127 15.67 -8.63 1.40
C LEU A 127 16.35 -8.22 2.71
N VAL A 128 17.65 -7.92 2.70
CA VAL A 128 18.39 -7.45 3.86
C VAL A 128 18.39 -5.93 3.91
N THR A 129 18.71 -5.26 2.79
CA THR A 129 18.83 -3.79 2.76
C THR A 129 17.51 -3.09 3.06
N ALA A 130 16.38 -3.67 2.66
CA ALA A 130 15.06 -3.14 3.01
C ALA A 130 14.71 -3.28 4.51
N GLN A 131 15.42 -4.08 5.31
CA GLN A 131 15.18 -4.13 6.77
C GLN A 131 15.99 -3.07 7.53
N LEU A 132 16.99 -2.49 6.88
CA LEU A 132 17.91 -1.54 7.48
C LEU A 132 17.41 -0.10 7.33
N PRO A 133 17.74 0.78 8.28
CA PRO A 133 17.53 2.21 8.10
C PRO A 133 18.40 2.71 6.95
N GLY A 134 17.78 3.42 6.00
CA GLY A 134 18.40 3.90 4.77
C GLY A 134 18.48 5.42 4.68
N ALA A 135 19.01 5.91 3.56
CA ALA A 135 18.96 7.33 3.22
C ALA A 135 17.51 7.80 2.97
N GLY A 136 17.25 9.10 3.09
CA GLY A 136 15.93 9.67 2.76
C GLY A 136 14.82 9.39 3.78
N GLY A 137 15.17 9.08 5.03
CA GLY A 137 14.18 8.91 6.11
C GLY A 137 13.53 7.52 6.18
N TYR A 138 14.07 6.54 5.46
CA TYR A 138 13.62 5.16 5.53
C TYR A 138 14.09 4.47 6.82
N SER A 139 13.17 3.97 7.65
CA SER A 139 13.49 3.36 8.95
C SER A 139 13.70 1.84 8.90
N GLY A 140 13.50 1.20 7.74
CA GLY A 140 13.43 -0.26 7.63
C GLY A 140 12.00 -0.79 7.77
N GLY A 141 11.72 -1.93 7.14
CA GLY A 141 10.40 -2.54 7.09
C GLY A 141 10.45 -4.07 7.00
N LYS A 142 9.28 -4.71 7.19
CA LYS A 142 9.11 -6.15 6.96
C LYS A 142 8.93 -6.43 5.47
N ILE A 143 9.35 -7.60 5.02
CA ILE A 143 9.35 -7.96 3.62
C ILE A 143 8.58 -9.26 3.43
N ILE A 144 7.84 -9.34 2.32
CA ILE A 144 7.16 -10.53 1.86
C ILE A 144 7.83 -10.95 0.56
N PHE A 145 8.37 -12.17 0.54
CA PHE A 145 8.94 -12.78 -0.64
C PHE A 145 8.01 -13.90 -1.12
N ILE A 146 7.67 -13.90 -2.41
CA ILE A 146 6.81 -14.91 -3.04
C ILE A 146 7.66 -15.61 -4.09
N ASP A 147 7.99 -16.87 -3.85
CA ASP A 147 8.77 -17.69 -4.75
C ASP A 147 7.85 -18.63 -5.54
N THR A 148 7.81 -18.46 -6.86
CA THR A 148 7.01 -19.30 -7.76
C THR A 148 7.78 -20.47 -8.35
N GLU A 149 9.10 -20.48 -8.22
CA GLU A 149 9.99 -21.45 -8.88
C GLU A 149 10.79 -22.31 -7.89
N ASN A 150 10.61 -22.10 -6.58
CA ASN A 150 11.33 -22.79 -5.52
C ASN A 150 12.85 -22.66 -5.70
N THR A 151 13.29 -21.41 -5.80
CA THR A 151 14.67 -20.98 -5.99
C THR A 151 15.48 -20.90 -4.70
N LEU A 152 14.81 -21.03 -3.55
CA LEU A 152 15.43 -21.19 -2.22
C LEU A 152 15.92 -22.62 -1.95
#